data_AF-A0A1L3ZVH2-F1
#
_entry.id   AF-A0A1L3ZVH2-F1
#
_cell.length_a   1.000
_cell.length_b   1.000
_cell.length_c   1.000
_cell.angle_alpha   90.00
_cell.angle_beta   90.00
_cell.angle_gamma   90.00
#
_symmetry.space_group_name_H-M   'P 1'
#
loop_
_entity.id
_entity.type
_entity.pdbx_description
1 polymer ?
#
loop_
_entity_poly.entity_id
_entity_poly.type
_entity_poly.pdbx_seq_one_letter_code
_entity_poly.pdbx_strand_id
1 'polypeptide(L)'
;MVLIKRILWPARASLFALIGGAVGLFGDLVSFFAEFLSAGMLVLIFAGITVAAALLCLQRAFMVNEGDPAAVEEVVQCAPCDAFRFGLFATAAFVLLMLIGQGQSATETVGRQLGLIQSDVTAIRSDVSDLHEMAQPHMIIKRPASAADHFNNAWLYHTMQRNPAKAREEIRALYARHTPRKMDAAQLYLDAGSAVTGRAQLVEEMQALARKTGDATLLVAAARGAESFQAGDIMIAEARRMDPELPFVWWDMQRIKPPRISGITPAERLKLLRVELADIEKFRSLYRAHPPTHFFFIPQYQGDLESLARQTSESLSQSVATFDDMVSGRLSERTRAEARKAYEEAMRNR
;
A
#
# COMPACT_ATOMS: atom_id res chain seq x y z
N MET A 1 -26.29 36.57 -0.91
CA MET A 1 -26.29 35.13 -1.36
C MET A 1 -25.06 34.75 -2.20
N VAL A 2 -24.47 35.67 -2.96
CA VAL A 2 -23.24 35.42 -3.75
C VAL A 2 -22.03 35.11 -2.85
N LEU A 3 -21.95 35.75 -1.68
CA LEU A 3 -20.87 35.59 -0.71
C LEU A 3 -20.79 34.16 -0.13
N ILE A 4 -21.92 33.63 0.37
CA ILE A 4 -22.03 32.27 0.95
C ILE A 4 -21.65 31.20 -0.10
N LYS A 5 -22.07 31.38 -1.35
CA LYS A 5 -21.73 30.45 -2.43
C LYS A 5 -20.23 30.42 -2.72
N ARG A 6 -19.54 31.57 -2.65
CA ARG A 6 -18.08 31.66 -2.82
C ARG A 6 -17.30 31.11 -1.62
N ILE A 7 -17.85 31.24 -0.41
CA ILE A 7 -17.30 30.60 0.79
C ILE A 7 -17.38 29.08 0.66
N LEU A 8 -18.49 28.52 0.20
CA LEU A 8 -18.60 27.07 -0.01
C LEU A 8 -17.78 26.58 -1.22
N TRP A 9 -17.76 27.34 -2.33
CA TRP A 9 -17.16 26.94 -3.60
C TRP A 9 -16.25 28.05 -4.17
N PRO A 10 -14.94 28.06 -3.87
CA PRO A 10 -13.99 29.02 -4.43
C PRO A 10 -13.67 28.68 -5.89
N ALA A 11 -13.57 29.69 -6.76
CA ALA A 11 -13.45 29.52 -8.21
C ALA A 11 -12.12 28.89 -8.70
N ARG A 12 -11.11 28.76 -7.83
CA ARG A 12 -9.75 28.32 -8.19
C ARG A 12 -9.25 27.04 -7.51
N ALA A 13 -10.02 26.44 -6.60
CA ALA A 13 -9.59 25.21 -5.94
C ALA A 13 -10.15 23.98 -6.67
N SER A 14 -9.29 23.06 -7.10
CA SER A 14 -9.76 21.77 -7.62
C SER A 14 -10.38 20.97 -6.47
N LEU A 15 -11.66 20.61 -6.59
CA LEU A 15 -12.37 19.77 -5.60
C LEU A 15 -11.60 18.49 -5.28
N PHE A 16 -10.89 17.94 -6.26
CA PHE A 16 -10.07 16.73 -6.11
C PHE A 16 -8.85 16.93 -5.20
N ALA A 17 -8.17 18.08 -5.25
CA ALA A 17 -7.04 18.34 -4.35
C ALA A 17 -7.50 18.58 -2.91
N LEU A 18 -8.65 19.22 -2.73
CA LEU A 18 -9.20 19.54 -1.41
C LEU A 18 -9.80 18.29 -0.73
N ILE A 19 -10.50 17.45 -1.49
CA ILE A 19 -10.99 16.14 -1.03
C ILE A 19 -9.83 15.16 -0.85
N GLY A 20 -8.86 15.13 -1.76
CA GLY A 20 -7.69 14.23 -1.66
C GLY A 20 -6.76 14.59 -0.49
N GLY A 21 -6.50 15.89 -0.29
CA GLY A 21 -5.74 16.39 0.85
C GLY A 21 -6.47 16.17 2.18
N ALA A 22 -7.80 16.31 2.18
CA ALA A 22 -8.64 15.92 3.30
C ALA A 22 -8.49 14.43 3.61
N VAL A 23 -8.76 13.55 2.65
CA VAL A 23 -8.71 12.10 2.85
C VAL A 23 -7.32 11.61 3.29
N GLY A 24 -6.24 12.21 2.76
CA GLY A 24 -4.87 11.90 3.19
C GLY A 24 -4.59 12.29 4.64
N LEU A 25 -4.94 13.52 5.03
CA LEU A 25 -4.77 14.01 6.40
C LEU A 25 -5.72 13.29 7.39
N PHE A 26 -6.87 12.82 6.89
CA PHE A 26 -7.81 11.96 7.62
C PHE A 26 -7.28 10.55 7.85
N GLY A 27 -6.56 9.96 6.90
CA GLY A 27 -5.90 8.67 7.10
C GLY A 27 -4.93 8.69 8.27
N ASP A 28 -4.17 9.79 8.38
CA ASP A 28 -3.19 9.99 9.45
C ASP A 28 -3.84 10.31 10.80
N LEU A 29 -4.86 11.19 10.82
CA LEU A 29 -5.58 11.52 12.06
C LEU A 29 -6.42 10.36 12.61
N VAL A 30 -7.11 9.62 11.74
CA VAL A 30 -7.93 8.47 12.17
C VAL A 30 -7.04 7.37 12.71
N SER A 31 -5.86 7.15 12.12
CA SER A 31 -4.90 6.17 12.65
C SER A 31 -4.36 6.57 14.03
N PHE A 32 -4.20 7.88 14.29
CA PHE A 32 -3.73 8.39 15.59
C PHE A 32 -4.80 8.39 16.68
N PHE A 33 -6.06 8.72 16.35
CA PHE A 33 -7.14 8.84 17.34
C PHE A 33 -8.02 7.59 17.51
N ALA A 34 -7.95 6.62 16.59
CA ALA A 34 -8.70 5.36 16.69
C ALA A 34 -8.29 4.50 17.92
N GLU A 35 -7.12 4.76 18.51
CA GLU A 35 -6.70 4.12 19.77
C GLU A 35 -7.35 4.74 21.02
N PHE A 36 -7.90 5.96 20.95
CA PHE A 36 -8.35 6.71 22.13
C PHE A 36 -9.81 7.17 22.11
N LEU A 37 -10.47 7.28 20.95
CA LEU A 37 -11.80 7.87 20.82
C LEU A 37 -12.74 7.00 19.97
N SER A 38 -14.01 6.88 20.40
CA SER A 38 -15.04 6.20 19.62
C SER A 38 -15.44 7.03 18.39
N ALA A 39 -15.89 6.36 17.31
CA ALA A 39 -16.28 7.02 16.06
C ALA A 39 -17.33 8.13 16.23
N GLY A 40 -18.29 7.95 17.16
CA GLY A 40 -19.28 8.98 17.49
C GLY A 40 -18.69 10.21 18.17
N MET A 41 -17.65 10.04 19.00
CA MET A 41 -16.98 11.14 19.69
C MET A 41 -16.11 11.96 18.71
N LEU A 42 -15.48 11.29 17.73
CA LEU A 42 -14.76 11.96 16.64
C LEU A 42 -15.69 12.83 15.79
N VAL A 43 -16.86 12.32 15.41
CA VAL A 43 -17.87 13.10 14.66
C VAL A 43 -18.29 14.36 15.42
N LEU A 44 -18.51 14.25 16.73
CA LEU A 44 -18.86 15.41 17.57
C LEU A 44 -17.74 16.44 17.66
N ILE A 45 -16.48 16.01 17.78
CA ILE A 45 -15.32 16.90 17.79
C ILE A 45 -15.18 17.64 16.46
N PHE A 46 -15.28 16.92 15.33
CA PHE A 46 -15.21 17.54 14.00
C PHE A 46 -16.39 18.46 13.73
N ALA A 47 -17.61 18.08 14.13
CA ALA A 47 -18.77 18.95 14.04
C ALA A 47 -18.59 20.22 14.88
N GLY A 48 -18.03 20.10 16.09
CA GLY A 48 -17.71 21.24 16.96
C GLY A 48 -16.68 22.19 16.35
N ILE A 49 -15.58 21.66 15.80
CA ILE A 49 -14.55 22.44 15.09
C ILE A 49 -15.16 23.12 13.86
N THR A 50 -16.00 22.42 13.12
CA THR A 50 -16.68 22.96 11.93
C THR A 50 -17.59 24.12 12.30
N VAL A 51 -18.41 23.99 13.36
CA VAL A 51 -19.30 25.07 13.82
C VAL A 51 -18.51 26.28 14.32
N ALA A 52 -17.43 26.06 15.09
CA ALA A 52 -16.57 27.14 15.55
C ALA A 52 -15.89 27.89 14.39
N ALA A 53 -15.36 27.14 13.42
CA ALA A 53 -14.76 27.72 12.21
C ALA A 53 -15.80 28.42 11.32
N ALA A 54 -17.03 27.89 11.24
CA ALA A 54 -18.14 28.52 10.52
C ALA A 54 -18.48 29.89 11.10
N LEU A 55 -18.59 29.99 12.43
CA LEU A 55 -18.91 31.23 13.13
C LEU A 55 -17.83 32.29 12.92
N LEU A 56 -16.54 31.91 13.02
CA LEU A 56 -15.42 32.82 12.77
C LEU A 56 -15.31 33.26 11.30
N CYS A 57 -15.57 32.34 10.36
CA CYS A 57 -15.60 32.64 8.93
C CYS A 57 -16.77 33.58 8.57
N LEU A 58 -17.97 33.32 9.10
CA LEU A 58 -19.14 34.16 8.86
C LEU A 58 -19.00 35.55 9.48
N GLN A 59 -18.47 35.67 10.70
CA GLN A 59 -18.20 36.98 11.32
C GLN A 59 -17.27 37.84 10.45
N ARG A 60 -16.23 37.25 9.87
CA ARG A 60 -15.33 37.97 8.95
C ARG A 60 -15.99 38.28 7.61
N ALA A 61 -16.77 37.36 7.07
CA ALA A 61 -17.46 37.54 5.80
C ALA A 61 -18.53 38.65 5.85
N PHE A 62 -19.26 38.79 6.97
CA PHE A 62 -20.28 39.84 7.14
C PHE A 62 -19.70 41.24 7.40
N MET A 63 -18.40 41.36 7.63
CA MET A 63 -17.69 42.64 7.80
C MET A 63 -17.17 43.22 6.48
N VAL A 64 -17.41 42.54 5.35
CA VAL A 64 -16.93 42.91 4.01
C VAL A 64 -18.07 43.39 3.14
N ASN A 65 -17.82 44.43 2.34
CA ASN A 65 -18.80 45.00 1.45
C ASN A 65 -18.97 44.11 0.20
N GLU A 66 -20.16 43.55 -0.04
CA GLU A 66 -20.41 42.57 -1.12
C GLU A 66 -20.15 43.10 -2.55
N GLY A 67 -19.99 44.42 -2.70
CA GLY A 67 -19.75 45.11 -3.99
C GLY A 67 -18.31 45.10 -4.49
N ASP A 68 -17.32 44.68 -3.68
CA ASP A 68 -15.91 44.63 -4.10
C ASP A 68 -15.44 43.16 -4.24
N PRO A 69 -15.32 42.62 -5.46
CA PRO A 69 -14.96 41.24 -5.69
C PRO A 69 -13.53 40.87 -5.24
N ALA A 70 -12.61 41.82 -5.13
CA ALA A 70 -11.24 41.57 -4.66
C ALA A 70 -11.21 41.39 -3.13
N ALA A 71 -11.92 42.25 -2.40
CA ALA A 71 -12.05 42.16 -0.95
C ALA A 71 -12.77 40.86 -0.52
N VAL A 72 -13.75 40.41 -1.31
CA VAL A 72 -14.44 39.13 -1.08
C VAL A 72 -13.50 37.94 -1.28
N GLU A 73 -12.60 37.97 -2.26
CA GLU A 73 -11.69 36.84 -2.52
C GLU A 73 -10.61 36.71 -1.44
N GLU A 74 -10.11 37.82 -0.90
CA GLU A 74 -9.12 37.84 0.18
C GLU A 74 -9.68 37.28 1.51
N VAL A 75 -10.90 37.64 1.88
CA VAL A 75 -11.53 37.14 3.12
C VAL A 75 -11.94 35.67 3.01
N VAL A 76 -12.26 35.21 1.81
CA VAL A 76 -12.69 33.82 1.53
C VAL A 76 -11.52 32.82 1.50
N GLN A 77 -10.27 33.30 1.43
CA GLN A 77 -9.04 32.49 1.49
C GLN A 77 -8.33 32.54 2.85
N CYS A 78 -9.04 32.90 3.92
CA CYS A 78 -8.46 32.90 5.26
C CYS A 78 -8.48 31.50 5.89
N ALA A 79 -7.47 31.21 6.73
CA ALA A 79 -7.35 29.93 7.43
C ALA A 79 -8.63 29.47 8.17
N PRO A 80 -9.43 30.36 8.81
CA PRO A 80 -10.73 29.98 9.38
C PRO A 80 -11.76 29.46 8.37
N CYS A 81 -11.82 30.05 7.16
CA CYS A 81 -12.74 29.62 6.13
C CYS A 81 -12.30 28.32 5.45
N ASP A 82 -10.98 28.09 5.34
CA ASP A 82 -10.45 26.81 4.89
C ASP A 82 -10.65 25.69 5.92
N ALA A 83 -10.47 25.98 7.21
CA ALA A 83 -10.78 25.06 8.30
C ALA A 83 -12.28 24.71 8.35
N PHE A 84 -13.16 25.69 8.10
CA PHE A 84 -14.60 25.45 7.98
C PHE A 84 -14.93 24.53 6.81
N ARG A 85 -14.38 24.79 5.62
CA ARG A 85 -14.59 23.93 4.43
C ARG A 85 -14.13 22.51 4.70
N PHE A 86 -12.92 22.37 5.21
CA PHE A 86 -12.34 21.07 5.54
C PHE A 86 -13.22 20.32 6.53
N GLY A 87 -13.63 20.96 7.63
CA GLY A 87 -14.52 20.40 8.63
C GLY A 87 -15.89 20.00 8.06
N LEU A 88 -16.48 20.85 7.20
CA LEU A 88 -17.76 20.57 6.56
C LEU A 88 -17.69 19.33 5.66
N PHE A 89 -16.68 19.23 4.80
CA PHE A 89 -16.49 18.06 3.94
C PHE A 89 -16.16 16.80 4.74
N ALA A 90 -15.39 16.95 5.81
CA ALA A 90 -15.08 15.87 6.74
C ALA A 90 -16.33 15.33 7.42
N THR A 91 -17.15 16.19 8.02
CA THR A 91 -18.39 15.80 8.68
C THR A 91 -19.37 15.19 7.67
N ALA A 92 -19.48 15.76 6.47
CA ALA A 92 -20.32 15.18 5.41
C ALA A 92 -19.83 13.77 4.99
N ALA A 93 -18.51 13.59 4.82
CA ALA A 93 -17.94 12.28 4.52
C ALA A 93 -18.16 11.28 5.67
N PHE A 94 -17.98 11.68 6.93
CA PHE A 94 -18.26 10.84 8.09
C PHE A 94 -19.73 10.47 8.23
N VAL A 95 -20.65 11.41 7.97
CA VAL A 95 -22.10 11.15 7.97
C VAL A 95 -22.46 10.22 6.82
N LEU A 96 -21.90 10.39 5.63
CA LEU A 96 -22.06 9.44 4.51
C LEU A 96 -21.54 8.05 4.88
N LEU A 97 -20.34 7.96 5.47
CA LEU A 97 -19.76 6.70 5.93
C LEU A 97 -20.56 6.06 7.08
N MET A 98 -21.14 6.85 7.98
CA MET A 98 -22.04 6.37 9.04
C MET A 98 -23.39 5.90 8.49
N LEU A 99 -23.94 6.60 7.50
CA LEU A 99 -25.15 6.18 6.78
C LEU A 99 -24.93 4.87 6.00
N ILE A 100 -23.70 4.63 5.53
CA ILE A 100 -23.27 3.37 4.91
C ILE A 100 -23.02 2.27 5.96
N GLY A 101 -22.82 2.63 7.23
CA GLY A 101 -22.23 1.77 8.26
C GLY A 101 -23.18 1.06 9.23
N GLN A 102 -24.51 1.14 9.09
CA GLN A 102 -25.44 0.41 9.97
C GLN A 102 -26.58 -0.30 9.22
N GLY A 103 -26.33 -1.56 8.85
CA GLY A 103 -27.27 -2.64 9.17
C GLY A 103 -28.27 -3.14 8.13
N GLN A 104 -28.53 -2.48 6.99
CA GLN A 104 -29.37 -3.05 5.91
C GLN A 104 -28.90 -2.58 4.52
N SER A 105 -29.03 -3.46 3.53
CA SER A 105 -28.36 -3.34 2.22
C SER A 105 -28.74 -2.05 1.48
N ALA A 106 -27.73 -1.30 1.02
CA ALA A 106 -27.90 -0.03 0.31
C ALA A 106 -28.70 -0.18 -1.01
N THR A 107 -28.78 -1.37 -1.57
CA THR A 107 -29.48 -1.65 -2.82
C THR A 107 -31.00 -1.80 -2.62
N GLU A 108 -31.45 -2.33 -1.47
CA GLU A 108 -32.88 -2.47 -1.15
C GLU A 108 -33.57 -1.12 -0.93
N THR A 109 -32.91 -0.19 -0.23
CA THR A 109 -33.50 1.11 0.08
C THR A 109 -33.50 2.03 -1.15
N VAL A 110 -32.43 1.99 -1.95
CA VAL A 110 -32.30 2.80 -3.17
C VAL A 110 -33.22 2.26 -4.29
N GLY A 111 -33.33 0.94 -4.45
CA GLY A 111 -34.25 0.33 -5.42
C GLY A 111 -35.73 0.57 -5.10
N ARG A 112 -36.07 0.66 -3.81
CA ARG A 112 -37.42 0.94 -3.33
C ARG A 112 -37.79 2.43 -3.38
N GLN A 113 -36.83 3.34 -3.21
CA GLN A 113 -37.02 4.78 -3.35
C GLN A 113 -37.02 5.27 -4.81
N LEU A 114 -36.36 4.53 -5.73
CA LEU A 114 -36.35 4.85 -7.16
C LEU A 114 -37.51 4.22 -7.97
N GLY A 115 -38.44 3.51 -7.30
CA GLY A 115 -39.66 3.00 -7.93
C GLY A 115 -39.46 1.90 -8.99
N LEU A 116 -38.29 1.25 -9.03
CA LEU A 116 -37.91 0.28 -10.08
C LEU A 116 -38.32 -1.17 -9.78
N ILE A 117 -38.90 -1.46 -8.62
CA ILE A 117 -39.34 -2.81 -8.24
C ILE A 117 -40.87 -2.86 -8.31
N GLN A 118 -41.42 -3.09 -9.51
CA GLN A 118 -42.71 -3.76 -9.63
C GLN A 118 -42.47 -5.27 -9.59
N SER A 119 -43.15 -5.88 -8.64
CA SER A 119 -43.26 -7.31 -8.35
C SER A 119 -43.16 -8.25 -9.56
N ASP A 120 -42.11 -9.07 -9.60
CA ASP A 120 -42.21 -10.47 -10.05
C ASP A 120 -41.10 -11.34 -9.44
N VAL A 121 -41.52 -12.34 -8.65
CA VAL A 121 -40.69 -13.12 -7.71
C VAL A 121 -39.88 -14.23 -8.41
N THR A 122 -40.04 -14.41 -9.72
CA THR A 122 -39.37 -15.46 -10.49
C THR A 122 -38.03 -15.04 -11.11
N ALA A 123 -37.82 -13.76 -11.42
CA ALA A 123 -36.53 -13.25 -11.94
C ALA A 123 -35.42 -13.15 -10.87
N ILE A 124 -35.80 -13.07 -9.59
CA ILE A 124 -34.86 -12.95 -8.46
C ILE A 124 -33.97 -14.20 -8.31
N ARG A 125 -34.41 -15.36 -8.81
CA ARG A 125 -33.62 -16.60 -8.64
C ARG A 125 -32.43 -16.71 -9.58
N SER A 126 -32.48 -16.10 -10.76
CA SER A 126 -31.31 -15.99 -11.66
C SER A 126 -30.39 -14.86 -11.22
N ASP A 127 -30.94 -13.72 -10.81
CA ASP A 127 -30.13 -12.53 -10.51
C ASP A 127 -29.41 -12.60 -9.15
N VAL A 128 -29.88 -13.45 -8.22
CA VAL A 128 -29.14 -13.78 -6.98
C VAL A 128 -27.94 -14.69 -7.26
N SER A 129 -27.95 -15.48 -8.35
CA SER A 129 -26.75 -16.23 -8.77
C SER A 129 -25.65 -15.26 -9.18
N ASP A 130 -26.01 -14.26 -9.97
CA ASP A 130 -25.07 -13.26 -10.49
C ASP A 130 -24.57 -12.32 -9.37
N LEU A 131 -25.45 -11.93 -8.43
CA LEU A 131 -25.04 -11.17 -7.23
C LEU A 131 -24.19 -12.01 -6.26
N HIS A 132 -24.43 -13.32 -6.15
CA HIS A 132 -23.61 -14.23 -5.35
C HIS A 132 -22.21 -14.37 -5.96
N GLU A 133 -22.10 -14.50 -7.29
CA GLU A 133 -20.83 -14.53 -8.01
C GLU A 133 -20.08 -13.18 -7.94
N MET A 134 -20.78 -12.04 -7.95
CA MET A 134 -20.18 -10.71 -7.79
C MET A 134 -19.78 -10.38 -6.34
N ALA A 135 -20.40 -10.99 -5.33
CA ALA A 135 -20.13 -10.76 -3.90
C ALA A 135 -19.19 -11.82 -3.27
N GLN A 136 -18.89 -12.91 -3.97
CA GLN A 136 -17.97 -13.95 -3.50
C GLN A 136 -16.60 -13.46 -2.99
N PRO A 137 -15.98 -12.38 -3.52
CA PRO A 137 -14.70 -11.89 -3.01
C PRO A 137 -14.72 -11.39 -1.55
N HIS A 138 -15.90 -11.28 -0.93
CA HIS A 138 -16.07 -10.66 0.41
C HIS A 138 -16.84 -11.49 1.43
N MET A 139 -17.15 -12.76 1.14
CA MET A 139 -17.87 -13.62 2.09
C MET A 139 -17.03 -14.77 2.63
N ILE A 140 -17.21 -15.05 3.92
CA ILE A 140 -16.64 -16.25 4.56
C ILE A 140 -17.35 -17.49 4.01
N ILE A 141 -16.57 -18.40 3.44
CA ILE A 141 -17.01 -19.70 2.93
C ILE A 141 -17.16 -20.63 4.14
N LYS A 142 -18.40 -21.03 4.45
CA LYS A 142 -18.71 -21.84 5.65
C LYS A 142 -18.08 -23.24 5.64
N ARG A 143 -17.77 -23.78 4.47
CA ARG A 143 -17.16 -25.11 4.28
C ARG A 143 -16.05 -25.03 3.24
N PRO A 144 -14.88 -24.47 3.59
CA PRO A 144 -13.76 -24.37 2.66
C PRO A 144 -13.25 -25.77 2.30
N ALA A 145 -13.09 -26.04 1.01
CA ALA A 145 -12.60 -27.33 0.50
C ALA A 145 -11.31 -27.15 -0.31
N SER A 146 -11.24 -26.09 -1.11
CA SER A 146 -10.07 -25.79 -1.94
C SER A 146 -9.02 -24.96 -1.19
N ALA A 147 -7.80 -24.93 -1.71
CA ALA A 147 -6.76 -24.03 -1.19
C ALA A 147 -7.17 -22.55 -1.32
N ALA A 148 -7.87 -22.20 -2.40
CA ALA A 148 -8.37 -20.85 -2.62
C ALA A 148 -9.47 -20.47 -1.61
N ASP A 149 -10.32 -21.43 -1.21
CA ASP A 149 -11.39 -21.17 -0.22
C ASP A 149 -10.80 -20.85 1.14
N HIS A 150 -9.84 -21.66 1.60
CA HIS A 150 -9.14 -21.43 2.86
C HIS A 150 -8.34 -20.12 2.81
N PHE A 151 -7.70 -19.82 1.68
CA PHE A 151 -6.99 -18.55 1.51
C PHE A 151 -7.96 -17.36 1.58
N ASN A 152 -9.10 -17.41 0.89
CA ASN A 152 -10.14 -16.38 0.93
C ASN A 152 -10.62 -16.12 2.36
N ASN A 153 -10.97 -17.18 3.10
CA ASN A 153 -11.38 -17.06 4.49
C ASN A 153 -10.27 -16.43 5.35
N ALA A 154 -9.03 -16.93 5.23
CA ALA A 154 -7.90 -16.41 5.97
C ALA A 154 -7.68 -14.92 5.70
N TRP A 155 -7.74 -14.51 4.43
CA TRP A 155 -7.56 -13.13 4.01
C TRP A 155 -8.68 -12.23 4.54
N LEU A 156 -9.95 -12.65 4.43
CA LEU A 156 -11.08 -11.89 4.97
C LEU A 156 -11.02 -11.76 6.50
N TYR A 157 -10.65 -12.83 7.21
CA TYR A 157 -10.46 -12.75 8.65
C TYR A 157 -9.35 -11.79 9.04
N HIS A 158 -8.23 -11.80 8.31
CA HIS A 158 -7.09 -10.93 8.60
C HIS A 158 -7.39 -9.46 8.26
N THR A 159 -7.80 -9.18 7.02
CA THR A 159 -7.88 -7.82 6.48
C THR A 159 -9.21 -7.14 6.82
N MET A 160 -10.34 -7.83 6.71
CA MET A 160 -11.67 -7.23 6.87
C MET A 160 -12.16 -7.31 8.32
N GLN A 161 -12.03 -8.48 8.95
CA GLN A 161 -12.53 -8.69 10.32
C GLN A 161 -11.50 -8.41 11.41
N ARG A 162 -10.23 -8.16 11.04
CA ARG A 162 -9.11 -7.95 11.97
C ARG A 162 -9.02 -9.03 13.05
N ASN A 163 -9.30 -10.28 12.66
CA ASN A 163 -9.29 -11.46 13.52
C ASN A 163 -8.11 -12.37 13.14
N PRO A 164 -6.89 -12.08 13.63
CA PRO A 164 -5.70 -12.84 13.25
C PRO A 164 -5.73 -14.28 13.75
N ALA A 165 -6.46 -14.59 14.84
CA ALA A 165 -6.59 -15.96 15.34
C ALA A 165 -7.35 -16.86 14.36
N LYS A 166 -8.50 -16.41 13.85
CA LYS A 166 -9.24 -17.14 12.82
C LYS A 166 -8.51 -17.19 11.48
N ALA A 167 -7.84 -16.10 11.10
CA ALA A 167 -7.00 -16.08 9.91
C ALA A 167 -5.88 -17.13 9.99
N ARG A 168 -5.24 -17.24 11.15
CA ARG A 168 -4.20 -18.22 11.44
C ARG A 168 -4.75 -19.65 11.41
N GLU A 169 -5.95 -19.88 11.90
CA GLU A 169 -6.60 -21.20 11.82
C GLU A 169 -6.80 -21.62 10.36
N GLU A 170 -7.39 -20.75 9.54
CA GLU A 170 -7.66 -21.02 8.13
C GLU A 170 -6.39 -21.21 7.30
N ILE A 171 -5.37 -20.37 7.50
CA ILE A 171 -4.12 -20.53 6.76
C ILE A 171 -3.35 -21.80 7.19
N ARG A 172 -3.43 -22.21 8.46
CA ARG A 172 -2.89 -23.52 8.88
C ARG A 172 -3.69 -24.68 8.29
N ALA A 173 -5.02 -24.55 8.23
CA ALA A 173 -5.88 -25.54 7.59
C ALA A 173 -5.56 -25.71 6.10
N LEU A 174 -5.25 -24.59 5.41
CA LEU A 174 -4.74 -24.60 4.04
C LEU A 174 -3.49 -25.47 3.93
N TYR A 175 -2.42 -25.15 4.68
CA TYR A 175 -1.15 -25.87 4.60
C TYR A 175 -1.17 -27.28 5.19
N ALA A 176 -2.19 -27.62 5.98
CA ALA A 176 -2.39 -29.00 6.47
C ALA A 176 -2.87 -29.95 5.36
N ARG A 177 -3.56 -29.42 4.34
CA ARG A 177 -4.21 -30.22 3.28
C ARG A 177 -3.64 -29.96 1.89
N HIS A 178 -3.01 -28.81 1.69
CA HIS A 178 -2.57 -28.31 0.39
C HIS A 178 -1.13 -27.80 0.46
N THR A 179 -0.51 -27.59 -0.70
CA THR A 179 0.79 -26.93 -0.84
C THR A 179 0.66 -25.85 -1.89
N PRO A 180 0.22 -24.63 -1.50
CA PRO A 180 -0.23 -23.61 -2.44
C PRO A 180 0.91 -23.09 -3.33
N ARG A 181 2.15 -23.02 -2.80
CA ARG A 181 3.29 -22.39 -3.48
C ARG A 181 2.96 -20.97 -3.96
N LYS A 182 2.20 -20.23 -3.14
CA LYS A 182 1.79 -18.85 -3.39
C LYS A 182 2.43 -17.92 -2.38
N MET A 183 3.01 -16.83 -2.86
CA MET A 183 3.72 -15.87 -2.04
C MET A 183 2.78 -15.11 -1.10
N ASP A 184 1.56 -14.81 -1.52
CA ASP A 184 0.54 -14.19 -0.65
C ASP A 184 0.03 -15.14 0.43
N ALA A 185 -0.09 -16.44 0.16
CA ALA A 185 -0.42 -17.43 1.18
C ALA A 185 0.68 -17.56 2.25
N ALA A 186 1.95 -17.59 1.84
CA ALA A 186 3.08 -17.62 2.78
C ALA A 186 3.21 -16.31 3.57
N GLN A 187 2.99 -15.17 2.93
CA GLN A 187 2.99 -13.88 3.61
C GLN A 187 1.84 -13.76 4.62
N LEU A 188 0.63 -14.19 4.23
CA LEU A 188 -0.53 -14.21 5.13
C LEU A 188 -0.31 -15.16 6.34
N TYR A 189 0.43 -16.26 6.15
CA TYR A 189 0.83 -17.13 7.25
C TYR A 189 1.69 -16.39 8.28
N LEU A 190 2.67 -15.59 7.80
CA LEU A 190 3.50 -14.75 8.65
C LEU A 190 2.67 -13.66 9.34
N ASP A 191 1.85 -12.93 8.59
CA ASP A 191 1.11 -11.77 9.10
C ASP A 191 0.05 -12.18 10.12
N ALA A 192 -0.79 -13.16 9.80
CA ALA A 192 -1.76 -13.71 10.75
C ALA A 192 -1.07 -14.38 11.95
N GLY A 193 0.08 -15.02 11.70
CA GLY A 193 0.83 -15.71 12.73
C GLY A 193 1.48 -14.76 13.75
N SER A 194 2.06 -13.67 13.28
CA SER A 194 2.84 -12.72 14.09
C SER A 194 1.99 -11.98 15.12
N ALA A 195 0.70 -11.81 14.84
CA ALA A 195 -0.25 -11.20 15.75
C ALA A 195 -0.70 -12.12 16.91
N VAL A 196 -0.38 -13.43 16.86
CA VAL A 196 -0.88 -14.43 17.82
C VAL A 196 0.25 -15.25 18.45
N THR A 197 1.42 -15.31 17.82
CA THR A 197 2.54 -16.17 18.23
C THR A 197 3.83 -15.37 18.26
N GLY A 198 4.73 -15.73 19.16
CA GLY A 198 6.06 -15.11 19.22
C GLY A 198 6.79 -15.26 17.89
N ARG A 199 7.42 -14.17 17.41
CA ARG A 199 8.09 -14.11 16.10
C ARG A 199 9.07 -15.26 15.87
N ALA A 200 9.93 -15.56 16.86
CA ALA A 200 10.92 -16.64 16.74
C ALA A 200 10.26 -18.01 16.54
N GLN A 201 9.23 -18.32 17.33
CA GLN A 201 8.46 -19.56 17.22
C GLN A 201 7.74 -19.66 15.87
N LEU A 202 7.16 -18.56 15.38
CA LEU A 202 6.49 -18.54 14.08
C LEU A 202 7.47 -18.80 12.93
N VAL A 203 8.63 -18.16 12.96
CA VAL A 203 9.69 -18.34 11.94
C VAL A 203 10.22 -19.78 11.95
N GLU A 204 10.36 -20.40 13.12
CA GLU A 204 10.72 -21.82 13.24
C GLU A 204 9.62 -22.73 12.67
N GLU A 205 8.35 -22.47 13.01
CA GLU A 205 7.21 -23.22 12.49
C GLU A 205 7.13 -23.14 10.95
N MET A 206 7.34 -21.94 10.38
CA MET A 206 7.32 -21.75 8.93
C MET A 206 8.48 -22.48 8.23
N GLN A 207 9.69 -22.48 8.80
CA GLN A 207 10.82 -23.25 8.26
C GLN A 207 10.55 -24.75 8.30
N ALA A 208 10.05 -25.25 9.43
CA ALA A 208 9.70 -26.67 9.57
C ALA A 208 8.60 -27.07 8.56
N LEU A 209 7.58 -26.22 8.40
CA LEU A 209 6.51 -26.43 7.44
C LEU A 209 7.04 -26.41 6.00
N ALA A 210 7.91 -25.46 5.65
CA ALA A 210 8.52 -25.37 4.33
C ALA A 210 9.31 -26.63 3.96
N ARG A 211 10.12 -27.14 4.90
CA ARG A 211 10.88 -28.39 4.70
C ARG A 211 9.96 -29.61 4.57
N LYS A 212 8.87 -29.63 5.32
CA LYS A 212 7.87 -30.71 5.26
C LYS A 212 7.11 -30.73 3.93
N THR A 213 6.72 -29.56 3.42
CA THR A 213 5.87 -29.44 2.21
C THR A 213 6.67 -29.23 0.92
N GLY A 214 7.95 -28.85 1.03
CA GLY A 214 8.75 -28.41 -0.12
C GLY A 214 8.26 -27.08 -0.71
N ASP A 215 7.62 -26.22 0.10
CA ASP A 215 7.14 -24.91 -0.33
C ASP A 215 8.17 -23.81 0.00
N ALA A 216 8.95 -23.41 -1.00
CA ALA A 216 9.98 -22.40 -0.85
C ALA A 216 9.42 -21.00 -0.50
N THR A 217 8.15 -20.71 -0.81
CA THR A 217 7.53 -19.41 -0.51
C THR A 217 7.43 -19.17 1.01
N LEU A 218 7.29 -20.25 1.80
CA LEU A 218 7.32 -20.18 3.27
C LEU A 218 8.68 -19.74 3.80
N LEU A 219 9.78 -20.19 3.19
CA LEU A 219 11.13 -19.74 3.58
C LEU A 219 11.37 -18.28 3.19
N VAL A 220 10.86 -17.85 2.02
CA VAL A 220 10.90 -16.43 1.63
C VAL A 220 10.15 -15.56 2.64
N ALA A 221 8.92 -15.94 3.00
CA ALA A 221 8.14 -15.21 3.99
C ALA A 221 8.81 -15.25 5.39
N ALA A 222 9.27 -16.42 5.85
CA ALA A 222 10.00 -16.54 7.12
C ALA A 222 11.25 -15.65 7.18
N ALA A 223 11.97 -15.49 6.06
CA ALA A 223 13.14 -14.63 5.98
C ALA A 223 12.82 -13.14 6.19
N ARG A 224 11.57 -12.70 5.94
CA ARG A 224 11.09 -11.34 6.23
C ARG A 224 10.82 -11.15 7.73
N GLY A 225 10.40 -12.20 8.41
CA GLY A 225 10.18 -12.24 9.85
C GLY A 225 11.42 -12.55 10.69
N ALA A 226 12.57 -12.82 10.05
CA ALA A 226 13.80 -13.21 10.74
C ALA A 226 14.32 -12.12 11.70
N GLU A 227 15.04 -12.55 12.74
CA GLU A 227 15.62 -11.63 13.73
C GLU A 227 16.74 -10.74 13.17
N SER A 228 17.36 -11.16 12.07
CA SER A 228 18.44 -10.44 11.41
C SER A 228 18.45 -10.72 9.90
N PHE A 229 19.05 -9.81 9.14
CA PHE A 229 19.27 -10.01 7.70
C PHE A 229 20.07 -11.28 7.40
N GLN A 230 21.06 -11.61 8.24
CA GLN A 230 21.90 -12.80 8.06
C GLN A 230 21.11 -14.09 8.26
N ALA A 231 20.25 -14.16 9.29
CA ALA A 231 19.36 -15.30 9.48
C ALA A 231 18.40 -15.46 8.30
N GLY A 232 17.83 -14.36 7.80
CA GLY A 232 17.00 -14.39 6.60
C GLY A 232 17.76 -14.81 5.34
N ASP A 233 19.04 -14.44 5.19
CA ASP A 233 19.85 -14.83 4.03
C ASP A 233 20.13 -16.34 4.01
N ILE A 234 20.25 -16.99 5.18
CA ILE A 234 20.33 -18.46 5.28
C ILE A 234 19.03 -19.11 4.76
N MET A 235 17.87 -18.57 5.16
CA MET A 235 16.56 -19.06 4.72
C MET A 235 16.36 -18.86 3.21
N ILE A 236 16.74 -17.70 2.66
CA ILE A 236 16.68 -17.46 1.21
C ILE A 236 17.64 -18.38 0.45
N ALA A 237 18.84 -18.64 0.97
CA ALA A 237 19.75 -19.59 0.34
C ALA A 237 19.18 -21.02 0.34
N GLU A 238 18.46 -21.41 1.39
CA GLU A 238 17.72 -22.68 1.43
C GLU A 238 16.55 -22.68 0.44
N ALA A 239 15.75 -21.60 0.40
CA ALA A 239 14.66 -21.44 -0.55
C ALA A 239 15.15 -21.53 -2.00
N ARG A 240 16.27 -20.90 -2.33
CA ARG A 240 16.89 -20.92 -3.67
C ARG A 240 17.36 -22.32 -4.08
N ARG A 241 17.80 -23.15 -3.13
CA ARG A 241 18.13 -24.56 -3.40
C ARG A 241 16.88 -25.41 -3.59
N MET A 242 15.80 -25.08 -2.89
CA MET A 242 14.53 -25.79 -2.96
C MET A 242 13.77 -25.47 -4.27
N ASP A 243 13.73 -24.19 -4.65
CA ASP A 243 13.10 -23.70 -5.86
C ASP A 243 13.92 -22.54 -6.45
N PRO A 244 14.82 -22.82 -7.41
CA PRO A 244 15.62 -21.79 -8.08
C PRO A 244 14.82 -20.95 -9.08
N GLU A 245 13.63 -21.38 -9.47
CA GLU A 245 12.78 -20.68 -10.44
C GLU A 245 11.78 -19.74 -9.76
N LEU A 246 11.64 -19.81 -8.43
CA LEU A 246 10.87 -18.85 -7.64
C LEU A 246 11.55 -17.46 -7.68
N PRO A 247 10.93 -16.41 -8.25
CA PRO A 247 11.58 -15.11 -8.41
C PRO A 247 12.08 -14.52 -7.09
N PHE A 248 11.27 -14.67 -6.03
CA PHE A 248 11.48 -14.01 -4.73
C PHE A 248 12.70 -14.51 -3.95
N VAL A 249 13.35 -15.62 -4.37
CA VAL A 249 14.62 -16.07 -3.79
C VAL A 249 15.82 -15.29 -4.35
N TRP A 250 15.62 -14.56 -5.45
CA TRP A 250 16.63 -13.72 -6.10
C TRP A 250 16.50 -12.28 -5.63
N TRP A 251 15.28 -11.74 -5.63
CA TRP A 251 15.02 -10.38 -5.15
C TRP A 251 13.65 -10.27 -4.48
N ASP A 252 13.59 -9.51 -3.40
CA ASP A 252 12.38 -9.28 -2.62
C ASP A 252 12.37 -7.87 -2.03
N MET A 253 11.37 -7.08 -2.41
CA MET A 253 11.21 -5.70 -1.93
C MET A 253 11.00 -5.59 -0.42
N GLN A 254 10.52 -6.65 0.23
CA GLN A 254 10.34 -6.65 1.70
C GLN A 254 11.64 -6.97 2.45
N ARG A 255 12.73 -7.27 1.72
CA ARG A 255 14.07 -7.55 2.26
C ARG A 255 15.17 -6.73 1.58
N ILE A 256 14.92 -5.44 1.32
CA ILE A 256 15.95 -4.55 0.79
C ILE A 256 17.10 -4.45 1.80
N LYS A 257 18.30 -4.85 1.37
CA LYS A 257 19.48 -4.84 2.25
C LYS A 257 19.90 -3.39 2.51
N PRO A 258 20.19 -3.02 3.77
CA PRO A 258 20.67 -1.69 4.06
C PRO A 258 22.00 -1.46 3.32
N PRO A 259 22.22 -0.28 2.74
CA PRO A 259 23.48 0.02 2.08
C PRO A 259 24.61 -0.10 3.08
N ARG A 260 25.63 -0.92 2.79
CA ARG A 260 26.90 -0.89 3.54
C ARG A 260 27.65 0.37 3.11
N ILE A 261 27.75 1.37 3.98
CA ILE A 261 28.36 2.68 3.66
C ILE A 261 29.79 2.78 4.21
N SER A 262 30.14 2.04 5.26
CA SER A 262 31.44 2.12 5.92
C SER A 262 32.34 0.91 5.64
N GLY A 263 33.65 1.16 5.53
CA GLY A 263 34.68 0.12 5.55
C GLY A 263 34.82 -0.75 4.30
N ILE A 264 34.18 -0.38 3.18
CA ILE A 264 34.30 -1.10 1.90
C ILE A 264 35.02 -0.26 0.86
N THR A 265 35.94 -0.88 0.12
CA THR A 265 36.63 -0.26 -1.00
C THR A 265 35.69 -0.07 -2.20
N PRO A 266 35.97 0.87 -3.13
CA PRO A 266 35.20 1.01 -4.37
C PRO A 266 35.11 -0.29 -5.18
N ALA A 267 36.17 -1.11 -5.18
CA ALA A 267 36.19 -2.40 -5.88
C ALA A 267 35.25 -3.43 -5.23
N GLU A 268 35.22 -3.51 -3.90
CA GLU A 268 34.28 -4.38 -3.19
C GLU A 268 32.84 -3.90 -3.38
N ARG A 269 32.61 -2.58 -3.35
CA ARG A 269 31.28 -2.01 -3.62
C ARG A 269 30.81 -2.36 -5.03
N LEU A 270 31.67 -2.24 -6.03
CA LEU A 270 31.38 -2.64 -7.41
C LEU A 270 30.99 -4.12 -7.52
N LYS A 271 31.72 -5.00 -6.83
CA LYS A 271 31.40 -6.44 -6.79
C LYS A 271 30.01 -6.70 -6.21
N LEU A 272 29.66 -6.04 -5.10
CA LEU A 272 28.34 -6.17 -4.46
C LEU A 272 27.22 -5.66 -5.38
N LEU A 273 27.40 -4.48 -5.98
CA LEU A 273 26.41 -3.91 -6.91
C LEU A 273 26.17 -4.80 -8.13
N ARG A 274 27.22 -5.46 -8.66
CA ARG A 274 27.08 -6.41 -9.78
C ARG A 274 26.26 -7.64 -9.39
N VAL A 275 26.47 -8.18 -8.19
CA VAL A 275 25.69 -9.32 -7.68
C VAL A 275 24.23 -8.92 -7.50
N GLU A 276 23.99 -7.77 -6.89
CA GLU A 276 22.62 -7.28 -6.66
C GLU A 276 21.89 -7.00 -7.98
N LEU A 277 22.57 -6.39 -8.97
CA LEU A 277 22.00 -6.19 -10.30
C LEU A 277 21.62 -7.52 -10.96
N ALA A 278 22.51 -8.51 -10.94
CA ALA A 278 22.25 -9.84 -11.52
C ALA A 278 21.07 -10.56 -10.84
N ASP A 279 20.96 -10.45 -9.52
CA ASP A 279 19.85 -11.02 -8.74
C ASP A 279 18.50 -10.36 -9.14
N ILE A 280 18.46 -9.04 -9.31
CA ILE A 280 17.24 -8.33 -9.76
C ILE A 280 16.89 -8.69 -11.21
N GLU A 281 17.86 -8.77 -12.10
CA GLU A 281 17.62 -9.19 -13.49
C GLU A 281 17.08 -10.62 -13.57
N LYS A 282 17.60 -11.52 -12.73
CA LYS A 282 17.10 -12.90 -12.61
C LYS A 282 15.66 -12.92 -12.06
N PHE A 283 15.34 -12.12 -11.04
CA PHE A 283 13.96 -11.94 -10.58
C PHE A 283 13.05 -11.51 -11.72
N ARG A 284 13.41 -10.46 -12.47
CA ARG A 284 12.58 -9.92 -13.57
C ARG A 284 12.33 -10.96 -14.65
N SER A 285 13.36 -11.71 -15.02
CA SER A 285 13.26 -12.79 -16.02
C SER A 285 12.26 -13.86 -15.58
N LEU A 286 12.40 -14.37 -14.36
CA LEU A 286 11.53 -15.42 -13.81
C LEU A 286 10.09 -14.92 -13.59
N TYR A 287 9.94 -13.72 -13.04
CA TYR A 287 8.64 -13.13 -12.72
C TYR A 287 7.82 -12.85 -13.99
N ARG A 288 8.47 -12.34 -15.06
CA ARG A 288 7.80 -12.09 -16.35
C ARG A 288 7.46 -13.37 -17.12
N ALA A 289 8.14 -14.48 -16.84
CA ALA A 289 7.92 -15.74 -17.54
C ALA A 289 6.55 -16.38 -17.20
N HIS A 290 5.89 -15.93 -16.14
CA HIS A 290 4.63 -16.50 -15.65
C HIS A 290 3.58 -15.40 -15.40
N PRO A 291 2.27 -15.70 -15.55
CA PRO A 291 1.24 -14.76 -15.16
C PRO A 291 1.24 -14.55 -13.63
N PRO A 292 0.78 -13.39 -13.11
CA PRO A 292 0.73 -13.13 -11.67
C PRO A 292 -0.02 -14.19 -10.84
N THR A 293 -1.07 -14.79 -11.42
CA THR A 293 -1.83 -15.90 -10.79
C THR A 293 -0.98 -17.14 -10.52
N HIS A 294 0.19 -17.27 -11.13
CA HIS A 294 1.14 -18.33 -10.82
C HIS A 294 1.71 -18.17 -9.41
N PHE A 295 2.02 -16.94 -8.99
CA PHE A 295 2.65 -16.65 -7.70
C PHE A 295 1.65 -16.22 -6.60
N PHE A 296 0.43 -15.81 -6.98
CA PHE A 296 -0.56 -15.24 -6.06
C PHE A 296 -1.96 -15.83 -6.25
N PHE A 297 -2.71 -15.94 -5.16
CA PHE A 297 -4.17 -16.14 -5.22
C PHE A 297 -4.89 -14.85 -5.58
N ILE A 298 -4.44 -13.70 -5.05
CA ILE A 298 -5.08 -12.40 -5.31
C ILE A 298 -4.06 -11.42 -5.94
N PRO A 299 -3.76 -11.57 -7.24
CA PRO A 299 -2.75 -10.75 -7.91
C PRO A 299 -3.10 -9.26 -7.98
N GLN A 300 -4.40 -8.89 -7.96
CA GLN A 300 -4.82 -7.49 -8.02
C GLN A 300 -4.45 -6.66 -6.78
N TYR A 301 -4.13 -7.30 -5.65
CA TYR A 301 -3.63 -6.62 -4.46
C TYR A 301 -2.10 -6.58 -4.39
N GLN A 302 -1.42 -7.11 -5.41
CA GLN A 302 0.02 -7.01 -5.51
C GLN A 302 0.40 -5.71 -6.22
N GLY A 303 1.40 -5.02 -5.70
CA GLY A 303 1.99 -3.88 -6.40
C GLY A 303 2.65 -4.33 -7.72
N ASP A 304 2.96 -3.36 -8.59
CA ASP A 304 3.71 -3.63 -9.82
C ASP A 304 5.19 -3.92 -9.52
N LEU A 305 5.46 -5.15 -9.07
CA LEU A 305 6.79 -5.63 -8.70
C LEU A 305 7.75 -5.64 -9.89
N GLU A 306 7.24 -5.78 -11.12
CA GLU A 306 8.05 -5.77 -12.33
C GLU A 306 8.60 -4.36 -12.57
N SER A 307 7.72 -3.35 -12.59
CA SER A 307 8.15 -1.97 -12.79
C SER A 307 9.12 -1.51 -11.70
N LEU A 308 8.88 -1.91 -10.45
CA LEU A 308 9.79 -1.60 -9.34
C LEU A 308 11.15 -2.27 -9.53
N ALA A 309 11.18 -3.56 -9.85
CA ALA A 309 12.43 -4.27 -10.13
C ALA A 309 13.18 -3.66 -11.33
N ARG A 310 12.46 -3.24 -12.39
CA ARG A 310 13.05 -2.53 -13.53
C ARG A 310 13.72 -1.23 -13.10
N GLN A 311 13.00 -0.37 -12.37
CA GLN A 311 13.53 0.90 -11.89
C GLN A 311 14.76 0.70 -10.98
N THR A 312 14.71 -0.31 -10.09
CA THR A 312 15.88 -0.64 -9.25
C THR A 312 17.06 -1.13 -10.08
N SER A 313 16.84 -1.99 -11.09
CA SER A 313 17.90 -2.47 -11.97
C SER A 313 18.56 -1.36 -12.80
N GLU A 314 17.78 -0.38 -13.27
CA GLU A 314 18.30 0.79 -13.99
C GLU A 314 19.17 1.66 -13.08
N SER A 315 18.69 1.93 -11.85
CA SER A 315 19.46 2.68 -10.84
C SER A 315 20.76 1.97 -10.43
N LEU A 316 20.72 0.64 -10.28
CA LEU A 316 21.90 -0.16 -9.97
C LEU A 316 22.88 -0.19 -11.15
N SER A 317 22.39 -0.28 -12.38
CA SER A 317 23.23 -0.25 -13.59
C SER A 317 24.03 1.05 -13.70
N GLN A 318 23.40 2.20 -13.41
CA GLN A 318 24.09 3.48 -13.34
C GLN A 318 25.15 3.52 -12.22
N SER A 319 24.83 2.94 -11.07
CA SER A 319 25.76 2.82 -9.95
C SER A 319 26.96 1.94 -10.30
N VAL A 320 26.72 0.79 -10.95
CA VAL A 320 27.78 -0.11 -11.43
C VAL A 320 28.71 0.61 -12.40
N ALA A 321 28.17 1.34 -13.38
CA ALA A 321 28.97 2.10 -14.34
C ALA A 321 29.85 3.16 -13.63
N THR A 322 29.26 3.87 -12.66
CA THR A 322 29.97 4.89 -11.88
C THR A 322 31.14 4.30 -11.09
N PHE A 323 30.91 3.18 -10.38
CA PHE A 323 31.97 2.53 -9.59
C PHE A 323 33.01 1.84 -10.48
N ASP A 324 32.64 1.34 -11.67
CA ASP A 324 33.58 0.80 -12.65
C ASP A 324 34.52 1.90 -13.17
N ASP A 325 34.00 3.10 -13.45
CA ASP A 325 34.80 4.27 -13.83
C ASP A 325 35.75 4.75 -12.70
N MET A 326 35.34 4.62 -11.43
CA MET A 326 36.21 4.90 -10.29
C MET A 326 37.34 3.87 -10.17
N VAL A 327 37.01 2.58 -10.23
CA VAL A 327 37.96 1.48 -10.06
C VAL A 327 38.96 1.41 -11.22
N SER A 328 38.51 1.72 -12.43
CA SER A 328 39.37 1.76 -13.63
C SER A 328 40.24 3.01 -13.75
N GLY A 329 40.05 4.02 -12.88
CA GLY A 329 40.77 5.29 -12.96
C GLY A 329 40.25 6.26 -14.04
N ARG A 330 39.34 5.82 -14.92
CA ARG A 330 38.74 6.63 -15.99
C ARG A 330 38.04 7.88 -15.46
N LEU A 331 37.42 7.80 -14.29
CA LEU A 331 36.81 8.96 -13.65
C LEU A 331 37.87 10.02 -13.32
N SER A 332 39.00 9.61 -12.74
CA SER A 332 40.09 10.54 -12.38
C SER A 332 40.70 11.19 -13.63
N GLU A 333 40.88 10.42 -14.70
CA GLU A 333 41.36 10.93 -15.99
C GLU A 333 40.39 11.94 -16.60
N ARG A 334 39.09 11.63 -16.61
CA ARG A 334 38.04 12.54 -17.11
C ARG A 334 38.00 13.84 -16.32
N THR A 335 38.01 13.78 -14.99
CA THR A 335 38.02 14.98 -14.13
C THR A 335 39.28 15.82 -14.35
N ARG A 336 40.45 15.20 -14.52
CA ARG A 336 41.70 15.94 -14.84
C ARG A 336 41.62 16.61 -16.22
N ALA A 337 41.08 15.92 -17.22
CA ALA A 337 40.91 16.46 -18.56
C ALA A 337 39.92 17.64 -18.59
N GLU A 338 38.80 17.53 -17.87
CA GLU A 338 37.80 18.59 -17.72
C GLU A 338 38.38 19.81 -16.99
N ALA A 339 39.11 19.60 -15.89
CA ALA A 339 39.77 20.68 -15.15
C ALA A 339 40.81 21.40 -16.01
N ARG A 340 41.58 20.66 -16.82
CA ARG A 340 42.55 21.23 -17.76
C ARG A 340 41.84 22.07 -18.82
N LYS A 341 40.76 21.56 -19.41
CA LYS A 341 39.98 22.30 -20.41
C LYS A 341 39.39 23.58 -19.85
N ALA A 342 38.80 23.53 -18.64
CA ALA A 342 38.26 24.70 -17.97
C ALA A 342 39.33 25.76 -17.67
N TYR A 343 40.54 25.34 -17.27
CA TYR A 343 41.67 26.23 -17.08
C TYR A 343 42.12 26.89 -18.40
N GLU A 344 42.24 26.11 -19.48
CA GLU A 344 42.62 26.62 -20.81
C GLU A 344 41.57 27.59 -21.39
N GLU A 345 40.28 27.38 -21.12
CA GLU A 345 39.21 28.31 -21.50
C GLU A 345 39.25 29.59 -20.66
N ALA A 346 39.48 29.49 -19.35
CA ALA A 346 39.63 30.65 -18.48
C ALA A 346 40.85 31.52 -18.84
N MET A 347 41.94 30.90 -19.29
CA MET A 347 43.14 31.60 -19.75
C MET A 347 42.99 32.25 -21.13
N ARG A 348 42.08 31.75 -22.00
CA ARG A 348 41.78 32.37 -23.30
C ARG A 348 40.85 33.59 -23.21
N ASN A 349 40.04 33.65 -22.16
CA ASN A 349 39.10 34.75 -21.92
C ASN A 349 39.68 35.87 -21.03
N ARG A 350 40.98 35.78 -20.69
CA ARG A 350 41.80 36.85 -20.11
C ARG A 350 42.70 37.41 -21.19
#